data_AF-A0A964LCI4-F1
#
_entry.id   AF-A0A964LCI4-F1
#
_cell.length_a   1.000
_cell.length_b   1.000
_cell.length_c   1.000
_cell.angle_alpha   90.00
_cell.angle_beta   90.00
_cell.angle_gamma   90.00
#
_symmetry.space_group_name_H-M   'P 1'
#
loop_
_entity.id
_entity.type
_entity.pdbx_description
1 polymer ?
#
loop_
_entity_poly.entity_id
_entity_poly.type
_entity_poly.pdbx_seq_one_letter_code
_entity_poly.pdbx_strand_id
1 'polypeptide(L)'
;MPCQASRCGSENTLMLPQTSPTSNPAELLDAALKFAARRWSIIPTIGKRAAGLWKPFQDRPADGRTLRRMFARKGITGLAVILGSASGGLACRDYDDADAYRRWAAAHPDLAATLPTVKTSRGYHVYFAGPDGFHDLEYGEYRGDAGHYCLLPPSAHPNGPIYTWRIPLPDGELPVLDPVRAGLLTLTQADSSKLKHPSRSSKDKLTHTQAPPKQTQSYTLHVSDGSIDDVIRATLPNGPGQRNRRLFDLARRLKSVMPDATMDSLEVIVRAWHTRALAIITTKEWLITWIDFRTAWAKVKRPIGATMAEIVTAAKGQTPTNADAIGKLTSLCRSLQEHHGAGRVWPLACRMAGSKIGVGHDTAARIIKMLCSEGTIELVTPAGPKGSKRAAEYRFLGGMS
;
A
#
# COMPACT_ATOMS: atom_id res chain seq x y z
N MET A 1 -53.48 -2.26 -38.32
CA MET A 1 -54.20 -1.90 -37.07
C MET A 1 -55.21 -2.99 -36.78
N PRO A 2 -55.41 -3.43 -35.53
CA PRO A 2 -54.59 -3.27 -34.31
C PRO A 2 -53.73 -4.56 -34.08
N CYS A 3 -52.63 -4.62 -33.33
CA CYS A 3 -52.23 -3.99 -32.05
C CYS A 3 -52.94 -4.58 -30.81
N GLN A 4 -52.29 -5.50 -30.11
CA GLN A 4 -52.50 -5.72 -28.68
C GLN A 4 -51.20 -6.14 -28.00
N ALA A 5 -50.87 -5.44 -26.93
CA ALA A 5 -49.67 -5.69 -26.12
C ALA A 5 -50.07 -6.37 -24.81
N SER A 6 -49.33 -7.41 -24.42
CA SER A 6 -49.44 -8.00 -23.09
C SER A 6 -48.15 -7.75 -22.32
N ARG A 7 -48.22 -6.78 -21.38
CA ARG A 7 -47.22 -6.64 -20.32
C ARG A 7 -47.49 -7.74 -19.28
N CYS A 8 -46.44 -8.42 -18.82
CA CYS A 8 -46.44 -9.00 -17.48
C CYS A 8 -45.14 -8.58 -16.78
N GLY A 9 -45.22 -8.23 -15.50
CA GLY A 9 -44.18 -7.47 -14.82
C GLY A 9 -42.94 -8.29 -14.49
N SER A 10 -41.77 -7.69 -14.63
CA SER A 10 -40.59 -8.15 -13.90
C SER A 10 -40.82 -7.92 -12.40
N GLU A 11 -41.05 -8.98 -11.65
CA GLU A 11 -41.04 -8.92 -10.18
C GLU A 11 -39.66 -8.49 -9.71
N ASN A 12 -39.55 -7.21 -9.36
CA ASN A 12 -38.32 -6.64 -8.86
C ASN A 12 -38.15 -7.09 -7.40
N THR A 13 -37.64 -8.30 -7.20
CA THR A 13 -37.31 -8.84 -5.87
C THR A 13 -36.34 -7.89 -5.18
N LEU A 14 -36.88 -7.06 -4.28
CA LEU A 14 -36.11 -6.22 -3.37
C LEU A 14 -35.22 -7.13 -2.52
N MET A 15 -33.96 -7.26 -2.93
CA MET A 15 -32.95 -7.89 -2.11
C MET A 15 -32.85 -7.11 -0.79
N LEU A 16 -33.37 -7.71 0.27
CA LEU A 16 -33.12 -7.26 1.63
C LEU A 16 -31.60 -7.19 1.84
N PRO A 17 -31.08 -6.14 2.50
CA PRO A 17 -29.64 -6.02 2.74
C PRO A 17 -29.17 -7.21 3.56
N GLN A 18 -28.30 -8.03 2.95
CA GLN A 18 -27.67 -9.17 3.60
C GLN A 18 -26.95 -8.66 4.86
N THR A 19 -27.45 -9.07 6.04
CA THR A 19 -26.82 -8.72 7.31
C THR A 19 -25.41 -9.30 7.32
N SER A 20 -24.41 -8.43 7.46
CA SER A 20 -23.01 -8.87 7.48
C SER A 20 -22.83 -9.86 8.64
N PRO A 21 -22.13 -10.99 8.43
CA PRO A 21 -22.00 -12.00 9.47
C PRO A 21 -21.30 -11.41 10.70
N THR A 22 -21.98 -11.44 11.84
CA THR A 22 -21.46 -10.93 13.11
C THR A 22 -21.09 -12.10 14.01
N SER A 23 -19.89 -12.06 14.57
CA SER A 23 -19.42 -13.07 15.52
C SER A 23 -20.09 -12.87 16.88
N ASN A 24 -20.48 -13.97 17.53
CA ASN A 24 -21.10 -13.91 18.85
C ASN A 24 -20.09 -13.39 19.90
N PRO A 25 -20.40 -12.35 20.69
CA PRO A 25 -19.51 -11.84 21.74
C PRO A 25 -19.06 -12.89 22.77
N ALA A 26 -19.90 -13.90 23.05
CA ALA A 26 -19.52 -15.01 23.93
C ALA A 26 -18.44 -15.90 23.29
N GLU A 27 -18.60 -16.28 22.02
CA GLU A 27 -17.59 -17.06 21.28
C GLU A 27 -16.28 -16.30 21.12
N LEU A 28 -16.34 -14.98 20.90
CA LEU A 28 -15.15 -14.12 20.82
C LEU A 28 -14.37 -14.11 22.14
N LEU A 29 -15.07 -14.04 23.28
CA LEU A 29 -14.46 -14.10 24.61
C LEU A 29 -13.87 -15.50 24.90
N ASP A 30 -14.60 -16.57 24.60
CA ASP A 30 -14.12 -17.94 24.80
C ASP A 30 -12.88 -18.23 23.93
N ALA A 31 -12.89 -17.78 22.68
CA ALA A 31 -11.72 -17.84 21.80
C ALA A 31 -10.55 -17.04 22.38
N ALA A 32 -10.79 -15.79 22.81
CA ALA A 32 -9.74 -14.95 23.42
C ALA A 32 -9.13 -15.58 24.68
N LEU A 33 -9.94 -16.21 25.54
CA LEU A 33 -9.45 -16.92 26.72
C LEU A 33 -8.64 -18.17 26.35
N LYS A 34 -9.06 -18.94 25.34
CA LYS A 34 -8.32 -20.10 24.82
C LYS A 34 -6.95 -19.70 24.24
N PHE A 35 -6.88 -18.62 23.47
CA PHE A 35 -5.59 -18.13 22.95
C PHE A 35 -4.72 -17.53 24.06
N ALA A 36 -5.29 -16.82 25.03
CA ALA A 36 -4.54 -16.31 26.20
C ALA A 36 -3.96 -17.45 27.06
N ALA A 37 -4.63 -18.60 27.16
CA ALA A 37 -4.09 -19.80 27.81
C ALA A 37 -2.84 -20.36 27.11
N ARG A 38 -2.67 -20.10 25.80
CA ARG A 38 -1.43 -20.36 25.02
C ARG A 38 -0.36 -19.28 25.21
N ARG A 39 -0.53 -18.40 26.23
CA ARG A 39 0.32 -17.24 26.53
C ARG A 39 0.36 -16.18 25.42
N TRP A 40 -0.66 -16.11 24.57
CA TRP A 40 -0.75 -15.10 23.53
C TRP A 40 -1.40 -13.81 24.04
N SER A 41 -0.87 -12.67 23.61
CA SER A 41 -1.43 -11.35 23.94
C SER A 41 -2.59 -11.02 23.00
N ILE A 42 -3.81 -11.11 23.53
CA ILE A 42 -5.07 -10.94 22.78
C ILE A 42 -5.71 -9.59 23.06
N ILE A 43 -6.23 -8.98 22.00
CA ILE A 43 -6.99 -7.72 22.04
C ILE A 43 -8.32 -7.87 21.26
N PRO A 44 -9.41 -7.23 21.71
CA PRO A 44 -10.65 -7.16 20.94
C PRO A 44 -10.53 -6.23 19.74
N THR A 45 -11.32 -6.45 18.69
CA THR A 45 -11.39 -5.58 17.51
C THR A 45 -12.81 -5.09 17.20
N ILE A 46 -12.89 -3.94 16.54
CA ILE A 46 -14.07 -3.46 15.82
C ILE A 46 -13.70 -3.42 14.34
N GLY A 47 -14.33 -4.28 13.55
CA GLY A 47 -13.86 -4.64 12.22
C GLY A 47 -12.40 -5.11 12.27
N LYS A 48 -11.54 -4.42 11.51
CA LYS A 48 -10.09 -4.75 11.38
C LYS A 48 -9.18 -4.03 12.38
N ARG A 49 -9.73 -3.24 13.31
CA ARG A 49 -8.93 -2.36 14.19
C ARG A 49 -9.11 -2.71 15.66
N ALA A 50 -8.03 -2.65 16.43
CA ALA A 50 -8.07 -2.81 17.88
C ALA A 50 -9.11 -1.88 18.53
N ALA A 51 -9.90 -2.41 19.47
CA ALA A 51 -10.97 -1.66 20.12
C ALA A 51 -10.45 -0.77 21.26
N GLY A 52 -9.59 0.20 20.94
CA GLY A 52 -8.99 1.14 21.90
C GLY A 52 -7.47 1.04 21.96
N LEU A 53 -6.89 1.43 23.10
CA LEU A 53 -5.45 1.34 23.33
C LEU A 53 -5.03 -0.13 23.40
N TRP A 54 -4.10 -0.52 22.53
CA TRP A 54 -3.59 -1.89 22.47
C TRP A 54 -2.08 -2.01 22.73
N LYS A 55 -1.31 -0.93 22.50
CA LYS A 55 0.13 -0.89 22.71
C LYS A 55 0.61 -1.36 24.11
N PRO A 56 -0.08 -1.08 25.23
CA PRO A 56 0.33 -1.61 26.54
C PRO A 56 0.39 -3.15 26.61
N PHE A 57 -0.38 -3.84 25.76
CA PHE A 57 -0.38 -5.31 25.68
C PHE A 57 0.77 -5.88 24.82
N GLN A 58 1.64 -5.03 24.26
CA GLN A 58 2.91 -5.45 23.66
C GLN A 58 3.87 -5.96 24.74
N ASP A 59 3.92 -5.28 25.89
CA ASP A 59 4.79 -5.63 27.02
C ASP A 59 4.06 -6.43 28.13
N ARG A 60 2.74 -6.19 28.28
CA ARG A 60 1.94 -6.74 29.40
C ARG A 60 0.63 -7.36 28.88
N PRO A 61 0.63 -8.64 28.47
CA PRO A 61 -0.57 -9.33 28.00
C PRO A 61 -1.77 -9.23 28.96
N ALA A 62 -2.98 -9.12 28.42
CA ALA A 62 -4.20 -8.99 29.21
C ALA A 62 -4.54 -10.29 29.97
N ASP A 63 -4.78 -10.18 31.29
CA ASP A 63 -5.27 -11.30 32.09
C ASP A 63 -6.75 -11.63 31.78
N GLY A 64 -7.21 -12.82 32.21
CA GLY A 64 -8.59 -13.26 31.94
C GLY A 64 -9.67 -12.31 32.50
N ARG A 65 -9.39 -11.58 33.59
CA ARG A 65 -10.30 -10.54 34.13
C ARG A 65 -10.35 -9.31 33.23
N THR A 66 -9.22 -8.91 32.65
CA THR A 66 -9.12 -7.80 31.70
C THR A 66 -9.78 -8.16 30.37
N LEU A 67 -9.52 -9.35 29.82
CA LEU A 67 -10.19 -9.85 28.62
C LEU A 67 -11.72 -9.86 28.80
N ARG A 68 -12.25 -10.41 29.90
CA ARG A 68 -13.69 -10.36 30.20
C ARG A 68 -14.27 -8.93 30.16
N ARG A 69 -13.60 -7.95 30.76
CA ARG A 69 -14.02 -6.53 30.71
C ARG A 69 -13.91 -5.92 29.31
N MET A 70 -12.87 -6.29 28.56
CA MET A 70 -12.61 -5.77 27.21
C MET A 70 -13.64 -6.26 26.18
N PHE A 71 -14.00 -7.55 26.23
CA PHE A 71 -14.97 -8.16 25.32
C PHE A 71 -16.43 -7.91 25.71
N ALA A 72 -16.73 -7.55 26.96
CA ALA A 72 -18.06 -7.10 27.39
C ALA A 72 -18.47 -5.71 26.82
N ARG A 73 -17.59 -5.03 26.09
CA ARG A 73 -17.88 -3.73 25.47
C ARG A 73 -18.82 -3.90 24.27
N LYS A 74 -19.76 -2.97 24.08
CA LYS A 74 -20.63 -2.97 22.90
C LYS A 74 -19.82 -2.75 21.61
N GLY A 75 -20.21 -3.44 20.54
CA GLY A 75 -19.65 -3.27 19.19
C GLY A 75 -18.33 -4.00 18.91
N ILE A 76 -17.85 -4.88 19.81
CA ILE A 76 -16.74 -5.79 19.48
C ILE A 76 -17.23 -6.79 18.42
N THR A 77 -16.46 -6.92 17.33
CA THR A 77 -16.78 -7.82 16.21
C THR A 77 -15.69 -8.85 15.94
N GLY A 78 -14.64 -8.89 16.76
CA GLY A 78 -13.50 -9.77 16.56
C GLY A 78 -12.45 -9.70 17.67
N LEU A 79 -11.37 -10.41 17.42
CA LEU A 79 -10.15 -10.42 18.22
C LEU A 79 -8.90 -10.44 17.32
N ALA A 80 -7.81 -9.97 17.86
CA ALA A 80 -6.50 -10.06 17.25
C ALA A 80 -5.45 -10.51 18.27
N VAL A 81 -4.38 -11.13 17.76
CA VAL A 81 -3.18 -11.48 18.53
C VAL A 81 -2.04 -10.53 18.18
N ILE A 82 -1.38 -9.98 19.20
CA ILE A 82 -0.13 -9.23 19.06
C ILE A 82 1.01 -10.24 18.90
N LEU A 83 1.91 -10.01 17.95
CA LEU A 83 2.89 -11.01 17.52
C LEU A 83 4.21 -10.90 18.30
N GLY A 84 5.20 -11.73 17.94
CA GLY A 84 6.54 -11.71 18.51
C GLY A 84 6.59 -11.99 20.02
N SER A 85 7.45 -11.26 20.72
CA SER A 85 7.72 -11.43 22.16
C SER A 85 6.46 -11.37 23.03
N ALA A 86 5.46 -10.56 22.66
CA ALA A 86 4.18 -10.44 23.37
C ALA A 86 3.38 -11.76 23.41
N SER A 87 3.64 -12.67 22.48
CA SER A 87 3.00 -13.98 22.33
C SER A 87 4.01 -15.13 22.22
N GLY A 88 5.18 -14.99 22.86
CA GLY A 88 6.17 -16.07 22.97
C GLY A 88 6.93 -16.40 21.67
N GLY A 89 7.15 -15.43 20.79
CA GLY A 89 7.81 -15.63 19.49
C GLY A 89 6.86 -16.03 18.36
N LEU A 90 5.56 -15.76 18.51
CA LEU A 90 4.55 -16.01 17.48
C LEU A 90 4.81 -15.16 16.24
N ALA A 91 5.14 -15.82 15.13
CA ALA A 91 5.26 -15.22 13.82
C ALA A 91 4.04 -15.54 12.95
N CYS A 92 3.74 -14.62 12.03
CA CYS A 92 2.68 -14.75 11.04
C CYS A 92 3.22 -14.35 9.66
N ARG A 93 3.09 -15.23 8.68
CA ARG A 93 3.16 -14.88 7.27
C ARG A 93 1.75 -14.52 6.79
N ASP A 94 1.48 -13.23 6.65
CA ASP A 94 0.23 -12.69 6.11
C ASP A 94 0.33 -12.63 4.58
N TYR A 95 -0.31 -13.59 3.90
CA TYR A 95 -0.51 -13.54 2.46
C TYR A 95 -1.78 -12.73 2.15
N ASP A 96 -1.57 -11.57 1.52
CA ASP A 96 -2.67 -10.69 1.09
C ASP A 96 -3.25 -11.13 -0.28
N ASP A 97 -2.56 -12.08 -0.93
CA ASP A 97 -2.90 -12.69 -2.22
C ASP A 97 -3.02 -14.23 -2.10
N ALA A 98 -4.12 -14.79 -2.63
CA ALA A 98 -4.41 -16.22 -2.52
C ALA A 98 -3.60 -17.10 -3.49
N ASP A 99 -3.09 -16.56 -4.61
CA ASP A 99 -2.25 -17.30 -5.56
C ASP A 99 -0.82 -17.44 -5.04
N ALA A 100 -0.30 -16.44 -4.32
CA ALA A 100 0.98 -16.47 -3.64
C ALA A 100 1.02 -17.53 -2.52
N TYR A 101 -0.02 -17.59 -1.68
CA TYR A 101 -0.17 -18.69 -0.72
C TYR A 101 -0.20 -20.05 -1.42
N ARG A 102 -0.99 -20.20 -2.50
CA ARG A 102 -1.12 -21.47 -3.22
C ARG A 102 0.20 -21.93 -3.86
N ARG A 103 0.98 -21.00 -4.42
CA ARG A 103 2.34 -21.27 -4.92
C ARG A 103 3.29 -21.72 -3.82
N TRP A 104 3.31 -21.01 -2.67
CA TRP A 104 4.13 -21.42 -1.53
C TRP A 104 3.74 -22.81 -1.02
N ALA A 105 2.44 -23.06 -0.87
CA ALA A 105 1.90 -24.33 -0.37
C ALA A 105 2.17 -25.51 -1.32
N ALA A 106 2.13 -25.28 -2.63
CA ALA A 106 2.51 -26.31 -3.61
C ALA A 106 4.02 -26.61 -3.60
N ALA A 107 4.86 -25.63 -3.25
CA ALA A 107 6.31 -25.81 -3.10
C ALA A 107 6.72 -26.42 -1.75
N HIS A 108 5.89 -26.29 -0.71
CA HIS A 108 6.15 -26.78 0.65
C HIS A 108 4.93 -27.56 1.20
N PRO A 109 4.53 -28.68 0.57
CA PRO A 109 3.29 -29.38 0.89
C PRO A 109 3.19 -29.82 2.35
N ASP A 110 4.28 -30.35 2.92
CA ASP A 110 4.31 -30.83 4.31
C ASP A 110 4.09 -29.70 5.33
N LEU A 111 4.70 -28.53 5.09
CA LEU A 111 4.50 -27.33 5.91
C LEU A 111 3.09 -26.76 5.73
N ALA A 112 2.55 -26.77 4.50
CA ALA A 112 1.21 -26.27 4.22
C ALA A 112 0.09 -27.18 4.77
N ALA A 113 0.38 -28.47 4.99
CA ALA A 113 -0.53 -29.41 5.64
C ALA A 113 -0.53 -29.28 7.18
N THR A 114 0.56 -28.78 7.77
CA THR A 114 0.79 -28.81 9.23
C THR A 114 0.77 -27.44 9.91
N LEU A 115 1.12 -26.34 9.21
CA LEU A 115 1.17 -25.02 9.81
C LEU A 115 -0.24 -24.41 10.00
N PRO A 116 -0.60 -23.96 11.22
CA PRO A 116 -1.88 -23.35 11.49
C PRO A 116 -2.15 -22.16 10.57
N THR A 117 -3.22 -22.28 9.80
CA THR A 117 -3.50 -21.39 8.67
C THR A 117 -4.91 -20.88 8.76
N VAL A 118 -5.08 -19.56 8.77
CA VAL A 118 -6.38 -18.88 8.79
C VAL A 118 -6.74 -18.42 7.38
N LYS A 119 -7.96 -18.72 6.91
CA LYS A 119 -8.52 -18.10 5.71
C LYS A 119 -8.97 -16.67 6.04
N THR A 120 -8.45 -15.70 5.29
CA THR A 120 -8.89 -14.30 5.36
C THR A 120 -9.82 -13.96 4.19
N SER A 121 -10.33 -12.74 4.10
CA SER A 121 -11.20 -12.33 2.98
C SER A 121 -10.49 -12.35 1.61
N ARG A 122 -9.17 -12.11 1.54
CA ARG A 122 -8.40 -12.09 0.29
C ARG A 122 -7.37 -13.21 0.17
N GLY A 123 -6.72 -13.58 1.26
CA GLY A 123 -5.63 -14.56 1.28
C GLY A 123 -5.64 -15.41 2.55
N TYR A 124 -4.50 -15.49 3.22
CA TYR A 124 -4.24 -16.45 4.31
C TYR A 124 -3.23 -15.90 5.33
N HIS A 125 -3.44 -16.13 6.63
CA HIS A 125 -2.39 -15.99 7.64
C HIS A 125 -1.82 -17.37 7.96
N VAL A 126 -0.51 -17.56 7.89
CA VAL A 126 0.19 -18.81 8.28
C VAL A 126 1.01 -18.54 9.54
N TYR A 127 0.73 -19.26 10.63
CA TYR A 127 1.33 -19.02 11.95
C TYR A 127 2.34 -20.11 12.33
N PHE A 128 3.43 -19.70 12.99
CA PHE A 128 4.52 -20.55 13.48
C PHE A 128 5.28 -19.82 14.59
N ALA A 129 6.18 -20.50 15.30
CA ALA A 129 7.14 -19.84 16.17
C ALA A 129 8.40 -19.49 15.35
N GLY A 130 8.83 -18.23 15.40
CA GLY A 130 9.88 -17.71 14.52
C GLY A 130 10.70 -16.57 15.14
N PRO A 131 11.68 -16.03 14.40
CA PRO A 131 12.49 -14.90 14.86
C PRO A 131 11.66 -13.62 15.02
N ASP A 132 12.21 -12.64 15.75
CA ASP A 132 11.62 -11.30 15.86
C ASP A 132 11.82 -10.49 14.57
N GLY A 133 10.85 -9.65 14.22
CA GLY A 133 10.97 -8.67 13.14
C GLY A 133 9.75 -8.51 12.23
N PHE A 134 9.84 -7.55 11.31
CA PHE A 134 8.80 -7.25 10.33
C PHE A 134 9.40 -7.06 8.94
N HIS A 135 8.80 -7.68 7.93
CA HIS A 135 9.19 -7.51 6.53
C HIS A 135 7.95 -7.34 5.64
N ASP A 136 7.89 -6.22 4.94
CA ASP A 136 6.95 -6.00 3.82
C ASP A 136 7.45 -6.79 2.61
N LEU A 137 6.60 -7.65 2.04
CA LEU A 137 6.94 -8.57 0.94
C LEU A 137 5.91 -8.41 -0.20
N GLU A 138 6.28 -8.82 -1.41
CA GLU A 138 5.50 -8.56 -2.64
C GLU A 138 4.02 -8.99 -2.57
N TYR A 139 3.70 -10.01 -1.78
CA TYR A 139 2.36 -10.61 -1.66
C TYR A 139 1.80 -10.55 -0.22
N GLY A 140 2.13 -9.49 0.53
CA GLY A 140 1.72 -9.28 1.93
C GLY A 140 2.92 -9.31 2.88
N GLU A 141 2.72 -9.40 4.20
CA GLU A 141 3.78 -9.15 5.19
C GLU A 141 4.27 -10.42 5.91
N TYR A 142 5.51 -10.40 6.40
CA TYR A 142 5.94 -11.22 7.53
C TYR A 142 5.91 -10.35 8.79
N ARG A 143 5.24 -10.83 9.83
CA ARG A 143 5.09 -10.16 11.12
C ARG A 143 5.51 -11.12 12.23
N GLY A 144 6.61 -10.84 12.89
CA GLY A 144 7.16 -11.60 14.01
C GLY A 144 7.52 -10.72 15.21
N ASP A 145 7.11 -9.44 15.22
CA ASP A 145 7.36 -8.49 16.32
C ASP A 145 6.08 -8.06 17.06
N ALA A 146 6.24 -7.53 18.27
CA ALA A 146 5.14 -7.00 19.07
C ALA A 146 4.56 -5.68 18.50
N GLY A 147 5.22 -5.05 17.52
CA GLY A 147 4.76 -3.87 16.81
C GLY A 147 3.53 -4.11 15.93
N HIS A 148 3.16 -5.37 15.68
CA HIS A 148 2.07 -5.75 14.79
C HIS A 148 1.10 -6.75 15.43
N TYR A 149 -0.12 -6.82 14.88
CA TYR A 149 -1.14 -7.79 15.28
C TYR A 149 -1.85 -8.40 14.05
N CYS A 150 -2.40 -9.60 14.21
CA CYS A 150 -3.21 -10.26 13.19
C CYS A 150 -4.60 -10.65 13.75
N LEU A 151 -5.64 -10.52 12.94
CA LEU A 151 -6.98 -11.02 13.30
C LEU A 151 -6.97 -12.55 13.39
N LEU A 152 -7.68 -13.08 14.39
CA LEU A 152 -7.87 -14.52 14.61
C LEU A 152 -9.32 -14.94 14.42
N PRO A 153 -9.59 -16.20 14.06
CA PRO A 153 -10.93 -16.79 14.15
C PRO A 153 -11.49 -16.71 15.59
N PRO A 154 -12.82 -16.49 15.76
CA PRO A 154 -13.84 -16.34 14.73
C PRO A 154 -14.17 -14.86 14.43
N SER A 155 -13.19 -13.98 14.19
CA SER A 155 -13.45 -12.55 13.93
C SER A 155 -14.24 -12.28 12.65
N ALA A 156 -15.20 -11.35 12.69
CA ALA A 156 -15.93 -10.88 11.52
C ALA A 156 -15.15 -9.83 10.71
N HIS A 157 -15.08 -10.03 9.39
CA HIS A 157 -14.63 -9.00 8.45
C HIS A 157 -15.80 -8.04 8.14
N PRO A 158 -15.63 -6.70 8.19
CA PRO A 158 -16.75 -5.75 8.04
C PRO A 158 -17.65 -6.00 6.83
N ASN A 159 -17.03 -6.30 5.67
CA ASN A 159 -17.70 -6.51 4.39
C ASN A 159 -17.27 -7.88 3.81
N GLY A 160 -17.25 -8.95 4.61
CA GLY A 160 -16.71 -10.24 4.14
C GLY A 160 -16.91 -11.40 5.11
N PRO A 161 -16.25 -12.55 4.86
CA PRO A 161 -16.42 -13.75 5.68
C PRO A 161 -15.85 -13.57 7.09
N ILE A 162 -16.35 -14.39 8.01
CA ILE A 162 -15.68 -14.65 9.30
C ILE A 162 -14.32 -15.30 9.01
N TYR A 163 -13.27 -14.88 9.73
CA TYR A 163 -11.95 -15.51 9.67
C TYR A 163 -12.07 -16.93 10.24
N THR A 164 -11.64 -17.95 9.50
CA THR A 164 -11.75 -19.36 9.90
C THR A 164 -10.40 -20.07 9.82
N TRP A 165 -10.18 -21.05 10.71
CA TRP A 165 -9.03 -21.95 10.59
C TRP A 165 -9.25 -22.88 9.39
N ARG A 166 -8.33 -22.86 8.42
CA ARG A 166 -8.20 -23.87 7.37
C ARG A 166 -7.38 -25.05 7.84
N ILE A 167 -6.27 -24.77 8.53
CA ILE A 167 -5.48 -25.74 9.30
C ILE A 167 -5.57 -25.27 10.76
N PRO A 168 -6.07 -26.08 11.70
CA PRO A 168 -6.25 -25.68 13.10
C PRO A 168 -4.90 -25.48 13.82
N LEU A 169 -4.95 -24.92 15.02
CA LEU A 169 -3.80 -24.95 15.93
C LEU A 169 -3.53 -26.40 16.41
N PRO A 170 -2.26 -26.79 16.61
CA PRO A 170 -1.94 -28.00 17.36
C PRO A 170 -2.33 -27.84 18.83
N ASP A 171 -2.64 -28.94 19.50
CA ASP A 171 -2.95 -28.93 20.94
C ASP A 171 -1.76 -28.43 21.79
N GLY A 172 -0.54 -28.78 21.38
CA GLY A 172 0.73 -28.34 21.98
C GLY A 172 1.29 -27.03 21.42
N GLU A 173 2.60 -26.85 21.53
CA GLU A 173 3.32 -25.67 21.03
C GLU A 173 3.25 -25.53 19.50
N LEU A 174 3.55 -24.32 18.99
CA LEU A 174 3.66 -24.12 17.54
C LEU A 174 4.98 -24.70 17.00
N PRO A 175 5.00 -25.20 15.75
CA PRO A 175 6.24 -25.54 15.07
C PRO A 175 7.20 -24.34 15.05
N VAL A 176 8.42 -24.54 15.55
CA VAL A 176 9.52 -23.59 15.47
C VAL A 176 10.17 -23.73 14.10
N LEU A 177 10.24 -22.64 13.32
CA LEU A 177 10.77 -22.66 11.97
C LEU A 177 11.76 -21.52 11.71
N ASP A 178 12.78 -21.82 10.91
CA ASP A 178 13.49 -20.81 10.14
C ASP A 178 12.58 -20.39 8.96
N PRO A 179 12.04 -19.16 8.96
CA PRO A 179 11.09 -18.73 7.93
C PRO A 179 11.73 -18.61 6.55
N VAL A 180 13.06 -18.49 6.46
CA VAL A 180 13.79 -18.40 5.18
C VAL A 180 13.86 -19.77 4.53
N ARG A 181 14.27 -20.77 5.31
CA ARG A 181 14.31 -22.17 4.85
C ARG A 181 12.92 -22.74 4.57
N ALA A 182 11.90 -22.24 5.27
CA ALA A 182 10.50 -22.57 5.01
C ALA A 182 9.88 -21.82 3.82
N GLY A 183 10.61 -20.92 3.13
CA GLY A 183 10.09 -20.12 2.02
C GLY A 183 9.02 -19.08 2.43
N LEU A 184 8.90 -18.80 3.73
CA LEU A 184 7.94 -17.87 4.33
C LEU A 184 8.51 -16.44 4.42
N LEU A 185 9.84 -16.27 4.42
CA LEU A 185 10.53 -14.98 4.48
C LEU A 185 11.75 -14.94 3.56
N THR A 186 11.76 -14.07 2.55
CA THR A 186 12.93 -13.88 1.69
C THR A 186 13.84 -12.79 2.24
N LEU A 187 14.96 -13.16 2.87
CA LEU A 187 15.96 -12.20 3.34
C LEU A 187 16.87 -11.73 2.20
N THR A 188 17.28 -10.46 2.26
CA THR A 188 18.37 -9.94 1.42
C THR A 188 19.69 -10.02 2.19
N GLN A 189 20.84 -10.00 1.50
CA GLN A 189 22.16 -10.12 2.19
C GLN A 189 22.47 -8.99 3.19
N ALA A 190 21.70 -7.90 3.22
CA ALA A 190 21.81 -6.89 4.26
C ALA A 190 21.15 -7.31 5.59
N ASP A 191 20.11 -8.15 5.53
CA ASP A 191 19.28 -8.53 6.68
C ASP A 191 19.96 -9.59 7.57
N SER A 192 20.91 -10.36 7.01
CA SER A 192 21.76 -11.31 7.74
C SER A 192 22.50 -10.66 8.93
N SER A 193 22.73 -9.35 8.90
CA SER A 193 23.38 -8.59 9.97
C SER A 193 22.53 -8.38 11.23
N LYS A 194 21.21 -8.67 11.20
CA LYS A 194 20.29 -8.50 12.34
C LYS A 194 19.95 -9.80 13.07
N LEU A 195 20.28 -10.96 12.50
CA LEU A 195 20.12 -12.26 13.16
C LEU A 195 21.30 -12.50 14.13
N LYS A 196 21.06 -12.28 15.43
CA LYS A 196 22.06 -12.58 16.48
C LYS A 196 22.13 -14.09 16.77
N HIS A 197 23.02 -14.82 16.10
CA HIS A 197 23.47 -16.15 16.53
C HIS A 197 24.97 -16.37 16.25
N PRO A 198 25.64 -17.28 16.98
CA PRO A 198 27.10 -17.22 17.17
C PRO A 198 27.92 -17.71 15.96
N SER A 199 29.16 -17.20 15.89
CA SER A 199 30.06 -17.30 14.75
C SER A 199 30.68 -18.68 14.52
N ARG A 200 30.89 -19.04 13.24
CA ARG A 200 32.07 -19.81 12.78
C ARG A 200 32.40 -19.51 11.32
N SER A 201 33.63 -19.86 10.93
CA SER A 201 34.44 -19.19 9.89
C SER A 201 34.45 -19.87 8.51
N SER A 202 35.09 -19.16 7.55
CA SER A 202 35.60 -19.56 6.24
C SER A 202 34.64 -19.41 5.06
N LYS A 203 35.01 -19.05 3.83
CA LYS A 203 36.14 -18.40 3.10
C LYS A 203 36.03 -18.93 1.64
N ASP A 204 36.63 -18.21 0.70
CA ASP A 204 36.80 -18.53 -0.74
C ASP A 204 35.57 -18.26 -1.65
N LYS A 205 35.56 -17.47 -2.74
CA LYS A 205 36.52 -16.82 -3.69
C LYS A 205 36.55 -17.50 -5.08
N LEU A 206 36.68 -16.68 -6.14
CA LEU A 206 36.90 -17.01 -7.59
C LEU A 206 35.60 -17.31 -8.40
N THR A 207 35.40 -16.96 -9.69
CA THR A 207 36.09 -16.06 -10.66
C THR A 207 35.20 -15.69 -11.86
N HIS A 208 35.55 -14.59 -12.56
CA HIS A 208 35.42 -14.26 -14.02
C HIS A 208 34.59 -15.15 -14.98
N THR A 209 33.93 -14.60 -16.03
CA THR A 209 34.56 -14.23 -17.33
C THR A 209 33.59 -13.46 -18.27
N GLN A 210 34.10 -12.76 -19.31
CA GLN A 210 33.37 -12.02 -20.37
C GLN A 210 33.79 -12.53 -21.78
N ALA A 211 33.29 -12.19 -22.97
CA ALA A 211 32.38 -11.17 -23.55
C ALA A 211 31.93 -11.72 -24.96
N PRO A 212 31.72 -10.99 -26.10
CA PRO A 212 31.34 -9.60 -26.40
C PRO A 212 30.12 -9.54 -27.42
N PRO A 213 29.97 -8.65 -28.46
CA PRO A 213 28.66 -7.99 -28.71
C PRO A 213 28.08 -8.12 -30.15
N LYS A 214 26.89 -7.54 -30.40
CA LYS A 214 26.43 -7.13 -31.75
C LYS A 214 25.73 -5.76 -31.71
N GLN A 215 25.98 -4.94 -32.74
CA GLN A 215 25.50 -3.55 -32.92
C GLN A 215 24.22 -3.48 -33.78
N THR A 216 23.83 -2.24 -34.15
CA THR A 216 22.84 -1.82 -35.19
C THR A 216 21.42 -1.56 -34.63
N GLN A 217 20.77 -0.40 -34.81
CA GLN A 217 21.12 0.92 -35.39
C GLN A 217 20.28 2.04 -34.73
N SER A 218 20.60 3.31 -34.98
CA SER A 218 19.98 4.49 -34.37
C SER A 218 18.79 5.06 -35.16
N TYR A 219 17.74 5.51 -34.43
CA TYR A 219 16.72 6.44 -34.95
C TYR A 219 16.58 7.60 -33.95
N THR A 220 16.97 8.80 -34.36
CA THR A 220 17.06 9.96 -33.47
C THR A 220 15.80 10.83 -33.58
N LEU A 221 15.02 10.91 -32.50
CA LEU A 221 14.06 11.99 -32.29
C LEU A 221 14.70 13.00 -31.34
N HIS A 222 14.75 14.27 -31.74
CA HIS A 222 15.44 15.34 -31.01
C HIS A 222 14.75 15.71 -29.69
N VAL A 223 15.05 14.95 -28.64
CA VAL A 223 14.99 15.42 -27.25
C VAL A 223 16.44 15.64 -26.82
N SER A 224 16.77 16.81 -26.29
CA SER A 224 18.15 17.10 -25.84
C SER A 224 18.56 16.15 -24.71
N ASP A 225 19.77 15.58 -24.79
CA ASP A 225 20.26 14.53 -23.88
C ASP A 225 20.12 14.88 -22.38
N GLY A 226 20.24 16.17 -22.03
CA GLY A 226 20.03 16.65 -20.67
C GLY A 226 18.63 16.36 -20.10
N SER A 227 17.58 16.42 -20.94
CA SER A 227 16.19 16.19 -20.52
C SER A 227 15.92 14.73 -20.13
N ILE A 228 16.49 13.78 -20.88
CA ILE A 228 16.35 12.35 -20.57
C ILE A 228 17.18 11.98 -19.34
N ASP A 229 18.39 12.53 -19.18
CA ASP A 229 19.20 12.27 -18.00
C ASP A 229 18.54 12.81 -16.71
N ASP A 230 17.91 14.00 -16.76
CA ASP A 230 17.10 14.52 -15.67
C ASP A 230 15.91 13.62 -15.31
N VAL A 231 15.23 13.04 -16.31
CA VAL A 231 14.15 12.07 -16.09
C VAL A 231 14.67 10.80 -15.40
N ILE A 232 15.85 10.31 -15.79
CA ILE A 232 16.50 9.18 -15.11
C ILE A 232 16.85 9.56 -13.67
N ARG A 233 17.60 10.65 -13.45
CA ARG A 233 18.04 11.12 -12.11
C ARG A 233 16.87 11.31 -11.15
N ALA A 234 15.81 11.99 -11.59
CA ALA A 234 14.61 12.26 -10.79
C ALA A 234 13.82 11.00 -10.40
N THR A 235 14.08 9.87 -11.06
CA THR A 235 13.42 8.58 -10.83
C THR A 235 14.35 7.51 -10.30
N LEU A 236 15.62 7.81 -10.00
CA LEU A 236 16.45 6.83 -9.32
C LEU A 236 15.84 6.50 -7.93
N PRO A 237 15.92 5.23 -7.50
CA PRO A 237 15.55 4.86 -6.15
C PRO A 237 16.57 5.45 -5.18
N ASN A 238 16.13 5.78 -3.96
CA ASN A 238 17.01 6.22 -2.88
C ASN A 238 16.95 5.29 -1.65
N GLY A 239 16.51 4.06 -1.88
CA GLY A 239 16.44 2.97 -0.91
C GLY A 239 15.89 1.69 -1.56
N PRO A 240 16.05 0.53 -0.92
CA PRO A 240 15.56 -0.76 -1.41
C PRO A 240 14.02 -0.78 -1.54
N GLY A 241 13.49 -1.78 -2.25
CA GLY A 241 12.05 -1.94 -2.49
C GLY A 241 11.41 -0.91 -3.46
N GLN A 242 12.09 0.20 -3.77
CA GLN A 242 11.51 1.27 -4.59
C GLN A 242 11.44 0.97 -6.10
N ARG A 243 12.15 -0.05 -6.60
CA ARG A 243 12.37 -0.31 -8.05
C ARG A 243 11.10 -0.19 -8.89
N ASN A 244 10.06 -0.97 -8.59
CA ASN A 244 8.86 -1.05 -9.43
C ASN A 244 8.08 0.27 -9.45
N ARG A 245 7.96 0.94 -8.29
CA ARG A 245 7.36 2.28 -8.20
C ARG A 245 8.15 3.29 -9.03
N ARG A 246 9.48 3.24 -8.97
CA ARG A 246 10.36 4.15 -9.70
C ARG A 246 10.38 3.90 -11.20
N LEU A 247 10.27 2.64 -11.64
CA LEU A 247 10.04 2.29 -13.04
C LEU A 247 8.68 2.79 -13.54
N PHE A 248 7.65 2.76 -12.70
CA PHE A 248 6.36 3.38 -13.02
C PHE A 248 6.45 4.91 -13.10
N ASP A 249 7.14 5.56 -12.15
CA ASP A 249 7.40 7.01 -12.20
C ASP A 249 8.27 7.41 -13.42
N LEU A 250 9.22 6.56 -13.83
CA LEU A 250 10.02 6.69 -15.05
C LEU A 250 9.14 6.58 -16.30
N ALA A 251 8.33 5.54 -16.42
CA ALA A 251 7.39 5.37 -17.54
C ALA A 251 6.41 6.55 -17.64
N ARG A 252 5.93 7.08 -16.51
CA ARG A 252 5.07 8.28 -16.47
C ARG A 252 5.76 9.56 -16.93
N ARG A 253 7.06 9.70 -16.69
CA ARG A 253 7.86 10.84 -17.15
C ARG A 253 8.23 10.72 -18.62
N LEU A 254 8.71 9.55 -19.04
CA LEU A 254 9.06 9.29 -20.43
C LEU A 254 7.84 9.44 -21.36
N LYS A 255 6.64 8.95 -20.99
CA LYS A 255 5.41 9.25 -21.77
C LYS A 255 5.04 10.74 -21.87
N SER A 256 5.59 11.61 -21.02
CA SER A 256 5.36 13.07 -21.10
C SER A 256 6.37 13.80 -21.98
N VAL A 257 7.51 13.16 -22.30
CA VAL A 257 8.63 13.77 -23.05
C VAL A 257 8.78 13.12 -24.44
N MET A 258 8.42 11.85 -24.55
CA MET A 258 8.51 11.02 -25.75
C MET A 258 7.28 10.06 -25.79
N PRO A 259 6.08 10.59 -26.08
CA PRO A 259 4.83 9.81 -26.04
C PRO A 259 4.83 8.64 -27.04
N ASP A 260 5.39 8.85 -28.24
CA ASP A 260 5.39 7.91 -29.36
C ASP A 260 6.67 7.06 -29.44
N ALA A 261 7.38 6.91 -28.32
CA ALA A 261 8.64 6.20 -28.25
C ALA A 261 8.51 4.69 -28.58
N THR A 262 9.40 4.18 -29.43
CA THR A 262 9.51 2.74 -29.69
C THR A 262 10.06 2.00 -28.48
N MET A 263 9.74 0.71 -28.33
CA MET A 263 10.28 -0.12 -27.24
C MET A 263 11.82 -0.13 -27.26
N ASP A 264 12.46 -0.17 -28.42
CA ASP A 264 13.92 -0.19 -28.55
C ASP A 264 14.56 1.12 -28.02
N SER A 265 13.96 2.27 -28.35
CA SER A 265 14.41 3.57 -27.83
C SER A 265 14.26 3.66 -26.30
N LEU A 266 13.18 3.10 -25.75
CA LEU A 266 12.96 3.03 -24.30
C LEU A 266 13.90 2.03 -23.62
N GLU A 267 14.31 0.97 -24.31
CA GLU A 267 15.22 -0.04 -23.75
C GLU A 267 16.57 0.59 -23.40
N VAL A 268 17.14 1.42 -24.28
CA VAL A 268 18.40 2.15 -24.05
C VAL A 268 18.30 3.01 -22.78
N ILE A 269 17.20 3.77 -22.63
CA ILE A 269 16.96 4.67 -21.49
C ILE A 269 16.78 3.87 -20.19
N VAL A 270 16.04 2.76 -20.24
CA VAL A 270 15.79 1.93 -19.05
C VAL A 270 17.02 1.11 -18.66
N ARG A 271 17.89 0.74 -19.60
CA ARG A 271 19.24 0.20 -19.32
C ARG A 271 20.09 1.23 -18.58
N ALA A 272 20.11 2.49 -19.03
CA ALA A 272 20.84 3.55 -18.33
C ALA A 272 20.28 3.81 -16.92
N TRP A 273 18.96 3.82 -16.75
CA TRP A 273 18.31 3.89 -15.43
C TRP A 273 18.68 2.69 -14.55
N HIS A 274 18.58 1.47 -15.07
CA HIS A 274 18.86 0.23 -14.35
C HIS A 274 20.30 0.21 -13.84
N THR A 275 21.28 0.49 -14.71
CA THR A 275 22.71 0.54 -14.37
C THR A 275 23.00 1.51 -13.23
N ARG A 276 22.38 2.69 -13.22
CA ARG A 276 22.53 3.68 -12.14
C ARG A 276 21.76 3.29 -10.86
N ALA A 277 20.66 2.57 -11.02
CA ALA A 277 19.87 2.05 -9.92
C ALA A 277 20.47 0.78 -9.28
N LEU A 278 21.39 0.07 -9.95
CA LEU A 278 21.99 -1.21 -9.50
C LEU A 278 22.57 -1.17 -8.09
N ALA A 279 23.14 -0.04 -7.64
CA ALA A 279 23.67 0.09 -6.29
C ALA A 279 22.58 0.05 -5.19
N ILE A 280 21.32 0.32 -5.55
CA ILE A 280 20.22 0.65 -4.62
C ILE A 280 19.04 -0.33 -4.74
N ILE A 281 18.76 -0.85 -5.94
CA ILE A 281 17.69 -1.83 -6.17
C ILE A 281 18.10 -3.22 -5.68
N THR A 282 17.16 -3.98 -5.12
CA THR A 282 17.39 -5.36 -4.70
C THR A 282 17.48 -6.30 -5.91
N THR A 283 16.47 -6.26 -6.80
CA THR A 283 16.44 -7.02 -8.05
C THR A 283 17.48 -6.45 -9.03
N LYS A 284 18.59 -7.18 -9.26
CA LYS A 284 19.66 -6.79 -10.19
C LYS A 284 19.43 -7.29 -11.62
N GLU A 285 18.43 -8.14 -11.82
CA GLU A 285 18.15 -8.76 -13.11
C GLU A 285 17.58 -7.75 -14.09
N TRP A 286 18.34 -7.53 -15.17
CA TRP A 286 17.95 -6.65 -16.27
C TRP A 286 16.58 -7.04 -16.86
N LEU A 287 16.37 -8.34 -17.13
CA LEU A 287 15.15 -8.83 -17.77
C LEU A 287 13.90 -8.52 -16.94
N ILE A 288 13.95 -8.69 -15.62
CA ILE A 288 12.84 -8.36 -14.71
C ILE A 288 12.58 -6.86 -14.70
N THR A 289 13.63 -6.03 -14.68
CA THR A 289 13.50 -4.56 -14.82
C THR A 289 12.87 -4.15 -16.15
N TRP A 290 13.18 -4.84 -17.24
CA TRP A 290 12.60 -4.57 -18.54
C TRP A 290 11.13 -5.00 -18.65
N ILE A 291 10.78 -6.19 -18.14
CA ILE A 291 9.40 -6.68 -18.08
C ILE A 291 8.52 -5.75 -17.24
N ASP A 292 8.98 -5.35 -16.05
CA ASP A 292 8.27 -4.42 -15.18
C ASP A 292 8.09 -3.04 -15.81
N PHE A 293 9.11 -2.53 -16.51
CA PHE A 293 9.00 -1.27 -17.23
C PHE A 293 7.98 -1.35 -18.39
N ARG A 294 8.03 -2.40 -19.23
CA ARG A 294 7.07 -2.57 -20.34
C ARG A 294 5.63 -2.70 -19.80
N THR A 295 5.46 -3.41 -18.71
CA THR A 295 4.18 -3.54 -17.98
C THR A 295 3.70 -2.20 -17.43
N ALA A 296 4.61 -1.41 -16.85
CA ALA A 296 4.32 -0.07 -16.38
C ALA A 296 3.92 0.86 -17.54
N TRP A 297 4.68 0.85 -18.65
CA TRP A 297 4.41 1.67 -19.84
C TRP A 297 3.01 1.41 -20.39
N ALA A 298 2.60 0.15 -20.53
CA ALA A 298 1.22 -0.19 -20.94
C ALA A 298 0.17 0.30 -19.92
N LYS A 299 0.45 0.18 -18.62
CA LYS A 299 -0.48 0.60 -17.54
C LYS A 299 -0.56 2.12 -17.33
N VAL A 300 0.42 2.91 -17.77
CA VAL A 300 0.34 4.38 -17.68
C VAL A 300 -0.69 4.93 -18.66
N LYS A 301 -1.88 5.20 -18.13
CA LYS A 301 -2.99 5.89 -18.81
C LYS A 301 -2.89 7.42 -18.78
N ARG A 302 -2.20 7.99 -17.79
CA ARG A 302 -1.96 9.44 -17.68
C ARG A 302 -0.48 9.72 -17.33
N PRO A 303 0.28 10.43 -18.19
CA PRO A 303 1.65 10.85 -17.90
C PRO A 303 1.77 11.65 -16.58
N ILE A 304 2.99 11.91 -16.14
CA ILE A 304 3.19 12.89 -15.05
C ILE A 304 2.84 14.29 -15.58
N GLY A 305 2.38 15.20 -14.71
CA GLY A 305 2.03 16.55 -15.11
C GLY A 305 0.70 16.68 -15.84
N ALA A 306 0.32 15.74 -16.73
CA ALA A 306 -0.90 15.78 -17.54
C ALA A 306 -2.15 16.23 -16.76
N THR A 307 -2.51 15.55 -15.67
CA THR A 307 -3.68 15.92 -14.84
C THR A 307 -3.60 17.33 -14.25
N MET A 308 -2.43 17.78 -13.80
CA MET A 308 -2.29 19.13 -13.24
C MET A 308 -2.17 20.19 -14.36
N ALA A 309 -1.71 19.82 -15.55
CA ALA A 309 -1.72 20.67 -16.73
C ALA A 309 -3.15 20.84 -17.28
N GLU A 310 -3.94 19.76 -17.36
CA GLU A 310 -5.38 19.74 -17.64
C GLU A 310 -6.10 20.72 -16.68
N ILE A 311 -5.90 20.56 -15.36
CA ILE A 311 -6.50 21.42 -14.32
C ILE A 311 -6.04 22.87 -14.43
N VAL A 312 -4.75 23.13 -14.66
CA VAL A 312 -4.22 24.51 -14.80
C VAL A 312 -4.69 25.18 -16.10
N THR A 313 -4.85 24.43 -17.18
CA THR A 313 -5.40 24.95 -18.45
C THR A 313 -6.89 25.26 -18.30
N ALA A 314 -7.67 24.38 -17.65
CA ALA A 314 -9.06 24.66 -17.29
C ALA A 314 -9.18 25.89 -16.39
N ALA A 315 -8.35 25.98 -15.34
CA ALA A 315 -8.30 27.13 -14.44
C ALA A 315 -7.97 28.43 -15.18
N LYS A 316 -6.99 28.41 -16.10
CA LYS A 316 -6.67 29.56 -16.96
C LYS A 316 -7.85 29.97 -17.83
N GLY A 317 -8.57 29.03 -18.44
CA GLY A 317 -9.78 29.31 -19.22
C GLY A 317 -10.93 29.92 -18.39
N GLN A 318 -10.97 29.65 -17.09
CA GLN A 318 -11.93 30.21 -16.13
C GLN A 318 -11.40 31.45 -15.38
N THR A 319 -10.17 31.89 -15.64
CA THR A 319 -9.54 33.02 -14.94
C THR A 319 -9.71 34.29 -15.76
N PRO A 320 -10.32 35.37 -15.22
CA PRO A 320 -10.36 36.66 -15.89
C PRO A 320 -8.95 37.16 -16.27
N THR A 321 -8.80 37.78 -17.44
CA THR A 321 -7.49 38.20 -17.98
C THR A 321 -6.67 39.05 -16.98
N ASN A 322 -7.35 39.90 -16.21
CA ASN A 322 -6.75 40.81 -15.24
C ASN A 322 -6.76 40.26 -13.80
N ALA A 323 -7.02 38.96 -13.60
CA ALA A 323 -7.07 38.37 -12.27
C ALA A 323 -5.71 38.44 -11.56
N ASP A 324 -5.75 38.85 -10.30
CA ASP A 324 -4.62 38.85 -9.39
C ASP A 324 -4.28 37.42 -8.90
N ALA A 325 -3.39 37.31 -7.90
CA ALA A 325 -3.04 36.01 -7.34
C ALA A 325 -4.21 35.33 -6.61
N ILE A 326 -5.16 36.09 -6.06
CA ILE A 326 -6.35 35.58 -5.41
C ILE A 326 -7.28 34.94 -6.45
N GLY A 327 -7.69 35.70 -7.48
CA GLY A 327 -8.56 35.20 -8.55
C GLY A 327 -7.98 33.98 -9.27
N LYS A 328 -6.67 33.98 -9.55
CA LYS A 328 -5.95 32.81 -10.10
C LYS A 328 -6.03 31.58 -9.20
N LEU A 329 -5.95 31.75 -7.88
CA LEU A 329 -6.04 30.62 -6.95
C LEU A 329 -7.49 30.14 -6.78
N THR A 330 -8.46 31.04 -6.75
CA THR A 330 -9.88 30.70 -6.72
C THR A 330 -10.29 29.88 -7.94
N SER A 331 -9.89 30.27 -9.15
CA SER A 331 -10.13 29.48 -10.37
C SER A 331 -9.40 28.13 -10.35
N LEU A 332 -8.17 28.07 -9.82
CA LEU A 332 -7.45 26.80 -9.63
C LEU A 332 -8.19 25.85 -8.66
N CYS A 333 -8.71 26.37 -7.55
CA CYS A 333 -9.51 25.60 -6.58
C CYS A 333 -10.85 25.13 -7.17
N ARG A 334 -11.49 25.95 -8.03
CA ARG A 334 -12.71 25.56 -8.76
C ARG A 334 -12.43 24.40 -9.73
N SER A 335 -11.42 24.53 -10.60
CA SER A 335 -11.06 23.45 -11.55
C SER A 335 -10.53 22.18 -10.86
N LEU A 336 -9.92 22.30 -9.67
CA LEU A 336 -9.61 21.15 -8.80
C LEU A 336 -10.89 20.42 -8.35
N GLN A 337 -11.92 21.16 -7.91
CA GLN A 337 -13.20 20.58 -7.51
C GLN A 337 -13.92 19.91 -8.68
N GLU A 338 -13.97 20.56 -9.84
CA GLU A 338 -14.58 20.03 -11.07
C GLU A 338 -13.90 18.73 -11.51
N HIS A 339 -12.56 18.70 -11.55
CA HIS A 339 -11.80 17.51 -11.92
C HIS A 339 -11.98 16.35 -10.92
N HIS A 340 -12.11 16.65 -9.62
CA HIS A 340 -12.32 15.63 -8.59
C HIS A 340 -13.79 15.21 -8.43
N GLY A 341 -14.74 15.98 -8.96
CA GLY A 341 -16.18 15.77 -8.84
C GLY A 341 -16.82 16.48 -7.64
N ALA A 342 -18.10 16.81 -7.73
CA ALA A 342 -18.82 17.57 -6.72
C ALA A 342 -18.76 16.92 -5.31
N GLY A 343 -18.58 17.74 -4.28
CA GLY A 343 -18.52 17.33 -2.87
C GLY A 343 -17.27 16.55 -2.44
N ARG A 344 -16.45 16.07 -3.39
CA ARG A 344 -15.18 15.35 -3.12
C ARG A 344 -14.12 16.30 -2.59
N VAL A 345 -13.27 15.79 -1.70
CA VAL A 345 -12.08 16.53 -1.25
C VAL A 345 -10.92 16.37 -2.23
N TRP A 346 -10.07 17.38 -2.34
CA TRP A 346 -8.90 17.39 -3.22
C TRP A 346 -7.66 17.91 -2.47
N PRO A 347 -6.46 17.32 -2.70
CA PRO A 347 -5.24 17.72 -2.02
C PRO A 347 -4.59 18.95 -2.66
N LEU A 348 -4.18 19.93 -1.87
CA LEU A 348 -3.39 21.07 -2.33
C LEU A 348 -2.28 21.44 -1.33
N ALA A 349 -1.05 21.57 -1.83
CA ALA A 349 0.08 22.08 -1.06
C ALA A 349 0.37 23.53 -1.46
N CYS A 350 0.65 24.40 -0.48
CA CYS A 350 0.93 25.83 -0.73
C CYS A 350 2.08 26.06 -1.75
N ARG A 351 3.11 25.19 -1.74
CA ARG A 351 4.21 25.22 -2.73
C ARG A 351 3.74 24.90 -4.16
N MET A 352 2.78 23.98 -4.31
CA MET A 352 2.16 23.70 -5.62
C MET A 352 1.29 24.87 -6.06
N ALA A 353 0.42 25.37 -5.17
CA ALA A 353 -0.44 26.52 -5.43
C ALA A 353 0.37 27.74 -5.91
N GLY A 354 1.39 28.14 -5.13
CA GLY A 354 2.26 29.27 -5.47
C GLY A 354 2.95 29.10 -6.82
N SER A 355 3.50 27.91 -7.09
CA SER A 355 4.11 27.57 -8.39
C SER A 355 3.14 27.66 -9.57
N LYS A 356 1.83 27.45 -9.37
CA LYS A 356 0.82 27.50 -10.45
C LYS A 356 0.21 28.88 -10.67
N ILE A 357 0.12 29.70 -9.62
CA ILE A 357 -0.42 31.08 -9.71
C ILE A 357 0.67 32.15 -9.87
N GLY A 358 1.96 31.77 -9.79
CA GLY A 358 3.10 32.66 -10.01
C GLY A 358 3.57 33.45 -8.79
N VAL A 359 3.37 32.93 -7.56
CA VAL A 359 3.74 33.61 -6.31
C VAL A 359 4.53 32.72 -5.36
N GLY A 360 5.22 33.36 -4.40
CA GLY A 360 5.92 32.67 -3.32
C GLY A 360 4.98 31.78 -2.47
N HIS A 361 5.52 30.65 -1.98
CA HIS A 361 4.71 29.66 -1.27
C HIS A 361 4.08 30.18 0.04
N ASP A 362 4.70 31.14 0.71
CA ASP A 362 4.14 31.82 1.89
C ASP A 362 2.96 32.71 1.52
N THR A 363 3.05 33.45 0.41
CA THR A 363 1.92 34.21 -0.16
C THR A 363 0.76 33.30 -0.51
N ALA A 364 1.03 32.17 -1.18
CA ALA A 364 0.01 31.18 -1.50
C ALA A 364 -0.63 30.57 -0.23
N ALA A 365 0.14 30.31 0.83
CA ALA A 365 -0.39 29.85 2.11
C ALA A 365 -1.32 30.89 2.77
N ARG A 366 -0.99 32.19 2.67
CA ARG A 366 -1.85 33.28 3.15
C ARG A 366 -3.15 33.38 2.35
N ILE A 367 -3.09 33.30 1.02
CA ILE A 367 -4.30 33.31 0.16
C ILE A 367 -5.18 32.10 0.48
N ILE A 368 -4.63 30.88 0.59
CA ILE A 368 -5.40 29.68 0.98
C ILE A 368 -6.10 29.90 2.33
N LYS A 369 -5.40 30.47 3.33
CA LYS A 369 -5.99 30.74 4.65
C LYS A 369 -7.13 31.77 4.56
N MET A 370 -6.98 32.80 3.73
CA MET A 370 -8.03 33.80 3.49
C MET A 370 -9.25 33.18 2.80
N LEU A 371 -9.05 32.38 1.73
CA LEU A 371 -10.14 31.68 1.05
C LEU A 371 -10.88 30.69 1.96
N CYS A 372 -10.20 30.17 2.99
CA CYS A 372 -10.85 29.41 4.07
C CYS A 372 -11.69 30.28 5.01
N SER A 373 -11.20 31.47 5.43
CA SER A 373 -11.98 32.36 6.30
C SER A 373 -13.17 33.02 5.60
N GLU A 374 -13.09 33.22 4.28
CA GLU A 374 -14.18 33.76 3.46
C GLU A 374 -15.18 32.68 3.01
N GLY A 375 -14.97 31.42 3.38
CA GLY A 375 -15.86 30.31 3.02
C GLY A 375 -15.81 29.90 1.55
N THR A 376 -14.90 30.43 0.72
CA THR A 376 -14.74 30.01 -0.69
C THR A 376 -14.27 28.56 -0.79
N ILE A 377 -13.40 28.13 0.15
CA ILE A 377 -12.97 26.74 0.31
C ILE A 377 -13.02 26.29 1.79
N GLU A 378 -13.32 25.03 2.02
CA GLU A 378 -13.28 24.39 3.35
C GLU A 378 -11.98 23.60 3.51
N LEU A 379 -11.29 23.72 4.65
CA LEU A 379 -10.21 22.80 5.02
C LEU A 379 -10.81 21.56 5.67
N VAL A 380 -10.76 20.41 4.99
CA VAL A 380 -11.36 19.15 5.49
C VAL A 380 -10.34 18.27 6.18
N THR A 381 -9.13 18.13 5.63
CA THR A 381 -8.03 17.36 6.25
C THR A 381 -6.79 18.23 6.40
N PRO A 382 -6.26 18.43 7.62
CA PRO A 382 -5.00 19.16 7.80
C PRO A 382 -3.81 18.38 7.21
N ALA A 383 -2.82 19.13 6.73
CA ALA A 383 -1.54 18.59 6.27
C ALA A 383 -0.92 17.69 7.34
N GLY A 384 -0.21 16.65 6.90
CA GLY A 384 0.47 15.75 7.83
C GLY A 384 1.67 16.42 8.51
N PRO A 385 2.24 15.79 9.56
CA PRO A 385 3.42 16.32 10.24
C PRO A 385 4.61 16.53 9.28
N LYS A 386 5.53 17.42 9.66
CA LYS A 386 6.70 17.81 8.85
C LYS A 386 7.45 16.56 8.35
N GLY A 387 7.55 16.39 7.03
CA GLY A 387 8.18 15.24 6.39
C GLY A 387 7.23 14.15 5.88
N SER A 388 5.97 14.11 6.31
CA SER A 388 4.99 13.05 5.95
C SER A 388 4.56 13.02 4.48
N LYS A 389 4.94 14.04 3.67
CA LYS A 389 4.52 14.27 2.27
C LYS A 389 3.00 14.37 2.05
N ARG A 390 2.17 14.37 3.10
CA ARG A 390 0.71 14.50 3.01
C ARG A 390 0.30 15.97 2.97
N ALA A 391 -0.23 16.41 1.84
CA ALA A 391 -0.82 17.74 1.69
C ALA A 391 -2.09 17.89 2.54
N ALA A 392 -2.56 19.12 2.73
CA ALA A 392 -3.90 19.38 3.23
C ALA A 392 -4.93 19.08 2.12
N GLU A 393 -6.15 18.71 2.52
CA GLU A 393 -7.26 18.42 1.61
C GLU A 393 -8.40 19.40 1.85
N TYR A 394 -8.95 19.92 0.75
CA TYR A 394 -9.94 20.98 0.74
C TYR A 394 -11.18 20.57 -0.05
N ARG A 395 -12.27 21.31 0.14
CA ARG A 395 -13.49 21.29 -0.67
C ARG A 395 -13.77 22.72 -1.14
N PHE A 396 -14.20 22.90 -2.38
CA PHE A 396 -14.66 24.20 -2.88
C PHE A 396 -16.15 24.35 -2.57
N LEU A 397 -16.52 25.47 -1.94
CA LEU A 397 -17.91 25.76 -1.56
C LEU A 397 -18.58 26.78 -2.49
N GLY A 398 -17.77 27.58 -3.21
CA GLY A 398 -18.23 28.78 -3.91
C GLY A 398 -18.08 30.01 -3.02
N GLY A 399 -17.57 31.10 -3.58
CA GLY A 399 -17.55 32.38 -2.88
C GLY A 399 -18.94 33.00 -2.84
N MET A 400 -19.24 33.76 -1.79
CA MET A 400 -20.28 34.78 -1.86
C MET A 400 -19.84 35.83 -2.89
N SER A 401 -20.75 36.20 -3.79
CA SER A 401 -20.55 37.22 -4.82
C SER A 401 -20.31 38.61 -4.26
#